data_AF-A0A0S7Z443-F1
#
_entry.id   AF-A0A0S7Z443-F1
#
_cell.length_a   1.000
_cell.length_b   1.000
_cell.length_c   1.000
_cell.angle_alpha   90.00
_cell.angle_beta   90.00
_cell.angle_gamma   90.00
#
_symmetry.space_group_name_H-M   'P 1'
#
loop_
_entity.id
_entity.type
_entity.pdbx_description
1 polymer ?
#
loop_
_entity_poly.entity_id
_entity_poly.type
_entity_poly.pdbx_seq_one_letter_code
_entity_poly.pdbx_strand_id
1 'polypeptide(L)'
;MRRILQWSVLTACLCLTAACSVVDGMRGDSPAAAPATNPEAELVFGYLETLSRLSQSTPSAQAELAEHVRREAELAPTVSNRLRQALVLGLPGHVASDLDAARTTLGELLAAREQMLPAEVDLATVMYAEVGSRLALESENERLGRAQGLKGERELQDLNRRLQSQAAENERLRRQLDEALAKLEAVAALERSMAERDSAPKGAPP
;
A
#
# COMPACT_ATOMS: atom_id res chain seq x y z
N MET A 1 64.10 7.94 -15.71
CA MET A 1 63.76 8.23 -14.30
C MET A 1 62.25 8.35 -14.01
N ARG A 2 61.34 7.75 -14.81
CA ARG A 2 59.87 7.76 -14.53
C ARG A 2 59.27 6.38 -14.22
N ARG A 3 60.03 5.29 -14.37
CA ARG A 3 59.56 3.91 -14.15
C ARG A 3 59.83 3.36 -12.74
N ILE A 4 60.70 4.01 -11.97
CA ILE A 4 61.09 3.55 -10.62
C ILE A 4 60.06 3.99 -9.57
N LEU A 5 59.24 5.02 -9.85
CA LEU A 5 58.23 5.53 -8.91
C LEU A 5 56.89 4.77 -8.96
N GLN A 6 56.65 3.93 -9.97
CA GLN A 6 55.39 3.18 -10.10
C GLN A 6 55.40 1.84 -9.34
N TRP A 7 56.57 1.36 -8.92
CA TRP A 7 56.68 0.09 -8.21
C TRP A 7 56.56 0.27 -6.69
N SER A 8 56.71 1.48 -6.18
CA SER A 8 56.66 1.81 -4.75
C SER A 8 55.24 1.77 -4.16
N VAL A 9 54.21 1.97 -4.99
CA VAL A 9 52.81 2.01 -4.54
C VAL A 9 52.21 0.60 -4.47
N LEU A 10 52.71 -0.35 -5.27
CA LEU A 10 52.17 -1.72 -5.29
C LEU A 10 52.61 -2.56 -4.07
N THR A 11 53.76 -2.26 -3.48
CA THR A 11 54.32 -3.04 -2.35
C THR A 11 53.76 -2.65 -0.98
N ALA A 12 53.08 -1.50 -0.87
CA ALA A 12 52.47 -1.05 0.38
C ALA A 12 51.07 -1.64 0.63
N CYS A 13 50.40 -2.20 -0.38
CA CYS A 13 49.05 -2.76 -0.26
C CYS A 13 49.04 -4.25 0.13
N LEU A 14 50.19 -4.94 0.10
CA LEU A 14 50.27 -6.39 0.34
C LEU A 14 50.63 -6.77 1.79
N CYS A 15 50.88 -5.80 2.68
CA CYS A 15 51.28 -6.06 4.07
C CYS A 15 50.12 -5.97 5.08
N LEU A 16 48.89 -5.64 4.68
CA LEU A 16 47.75 -5.56 5.61
C LEU A 16 46.86 -6.81 5.67
N THR A 17 47.09 -7.83 4.84
CA THR A 17 46.26 -9.06 4.85
C THR A 17 46.87 -10.24 5.63
N ALA A 18 48.09 -10.10 6.15
CA ALA A 18 48.81 -11.18 6.83
C ALA A 18 48.67 -11.19 8.37
N ALA A 19 47.84 -10.31 8.95
CA ALA A 19 47.75 -10.16 10.41
C ALA A 19 46.58 -10.90 11.08
N CYS A 20 45.75 -11.66 10.35
CA CYS A 20 44.61 -12.39 10.95
C CYS A 20 44.86 -13.88 11.24
N SER A 21 46.02 -14.45 10.93
CA SER A 21 46.25 -15.90 11.10
C SER A 21 46.88 -16.32 12.43
N VAL A 22 47.22 -15.39 13.34
CA VAL A 22 47.91 -15.69 14.61
C VAL A 22 46.96 -15.96 15.79
N VAL A 23 45.64 -15.97 15.57
CA VAL A 23 44.65 -16.33 16.61
C VAL A 23 44.13 -17.78 16.51
N ASP A 24 44.45 -18.51 15.44
CA ASP A 24 43.95 -19.89 15.25
C ASP A 24 44.79 -20.97 15.96
N GLY A 25 45.95 -20.63 16.51
CA GLY A 25 46.91 -21.58 17.09
C GLY A 25 46.57 -22.13 18.49
N MET A 26 45.45 -21.73 19.11
CA MET A 26 45.08 -22.17 20.48
C MET A 26 43.81 -23.05 20.55
N ARG A 27 43.21 -23.42 19.42
CA ARG A 27 42.12 -24.41 19.42
C ARG A 27 42.71 -25.82 19.45
N GLY A 28 42.66 -26.43 20.63
CA GLY A 28 42.91 -27.85 20.81
C GLY A 28 42.06 -28.66 19.82
N ASP A 29 42.74 -29.56 19.12
CA ASP A 29 42.18 -30.47 18.13
C ASP A 29 41.27 -31.48 18.84
N SER A 30 40.05 -31.05 19.16
CA SER A 30 38.95 -31.98 19.45
C SER A 30 38.50 -32.55 18.12
N PRO A 31 38.39 -33.89 17.96
CA PRO A 31 37.90 -34.47 16.74
C PRO A 31 36.54 -33.85 16.41
N ALA A 32 36.43 -33.26 15.22
CA ALA A 32 35.22 -32.63 14.73
C ALA A 32 34.08 -33.65 14.82
N ALA A 33 33.22 -33.48 15.82
CA ALA A 33 31.94 -34.15 15.87
C ALA A 33 31.21 -33.76 14.57
N ALA A 34 30.73 -34.77 13.82
CA ALA A 34 29.83 -34.53 12.70
C ALA A 34 28.73 -33.54 13.16
N PRO A 35 28.32 -32.57 12.32
CA PRO A 35 27.28 -31.64 12.73
C PRO A 35 26.06 -32.46 13.12
N ALA A 36 25.68 -32.39 14.40
CA ALA A 36 24.43 -32.97 14.85
C ALA A 36 23.32 -32.25 14.06
N THR A 37 22.68 -32.95 13.12
CA THR A 37 21.52 -32.44 12.41
C THR A 37 20.42 -32.25 13.46
N ASN A 38 20.15 -31.00 13.82
CA ASN A 38 19.05 -30.69 14.71
C ASN A 38 17.74 -30.85 13.91
N PRO A 39 16.92 -31.87 14.19
CA PRO A 39 15.70 -32.14 13.41
C PRO A 39 14.69 -30.98 13.49
N GLU A 40 14.70 -30.22 14.58
CA GLU A 40 13.84 -29.03 14.73
C GLU A 40 14.25 -27.91 13.76
N ALA A 41 15.56 -27.73 13.57
CA ALA A 41 16.09 -26.72 12.64
C ALA A 41 15.79 -27.08 11.18
N GLU A 42 15.84 -28.37 10.84
CA GLU A 42 15.49 -28.86 9.50
C GLU A 42 13.99 -28.65 9.20
N LEU A 43 13.13 -28.87 10.20
CA LEU A 43 11.70 -28.65 10.07
C LEU A 43 11.35 -27.17 9.88
N VAL A 44 11.95 -26.27 10.68
CA VAL A 44 11.79 -24.81 10.49
C VAL A 44 12.33 -24.35 9.14
N PHE A 45 13.48 -24.89 8.72
CA PHE A 45 14.03 -24.61 7.40
C PHE A 45 13.05 -25.01 6.29
N GLY A 46 12.38 -26.16 6.40
CA GLY A 46 11.35 -26.59 5.45
C GLY A 46 10.16 -25.63 5.35
N TYR A 47 9.75 -24.98 6.45
CA TYR A 47 8.75 -23.92 6.41
C TYR A 47 9.26 -22.69 5.67
N LEU A 48 10.45 -22.21 6.02
CA LEU A 48 11.04 -21.02 5.40
C LEU A 48 11.33 -21.23 3.91
N GLU A 49 11.74 -22.42 3.52
CA GLU A 49 11.92 -22.80 2.12
C GLU A 49 10.59 -22.73 1.36
N THR A 50 9.50 -23.23 1.95
CA THR A 50 8.16 -23.13 1.37
C THR A 50 7.76 -21.67 1.16
N LEU A 51 7.99 -20.81 2.16
CA LEU A 51 7.69 -19.38 2.08
C LEU A 51 8.58 -18.64 1.07
N SER A 52 9.87 -19.00 1.00
CA SER A 52 10.81 -18.45 0.03
C SER A 52 10.43 -18.84 -1.40
N ARG A 53 10.00 -20.09 -1.61
CA ARG A 53 9.52 -20.54 -2.93
C ARG A 53 8.24 -19.80 -3.32
N LEU A 54 7.32 -19.62 -2.38
CA LEU A 54 6.09 -18.87 -2.61
C LEU A 54 6.39 -17.43 -3.05
N SER A 55 7.26 -16.73 -2.32
CA SER A 55 7.57 -15.31 -2.60
C SER A 55 8.29 -15.08 -3.95
N GLN A 56 9.05 -16.06 -4.44
CA GLN A 56 9.78 -15.98 -5.71
C GLN A 56 8.98 -16.50 -6.92
N SER A 57 7.88 -17.20 -6.68
CA SER A 57 7.09 -17.85 -7.73
C SER A 57 6.12 -16.91 -8.44
N THR A 58 5.67 -17.29 -9.65
CA THR A 58 4.64 -16.53 -10.40
C THR A 58 3.27 -16.64 -9.72
N PRO A 59 2.31 -15.71 -9.95
CA PRO A 59 1.00 -15.76 -9.29
C PRO A 59 0.23 -17.08 -9.49
N SER A 60 0.37 -17.73 -10.65
CA SER A 60 -0.23 -19.06 -10.90
C SER A 60 0.43 -20.14 -10.03
N ALA A 61 1.77 -20.16 -9.99
CA ALA A 61 2.52 -21.11 -9.18
C ALA A 61 2.31 -20.89 -7.67
N GLN A 62 2.09 -19.65 -7.23
CA GLN A 62 1.72 -19.32 -5.86
C GLN A 62 0.38 -19.96 -5.48
N ALA A 63 -0.63 -19.84 -6.35
CA ALA A 63 -1.94 -20.45 -6.13
C ALA A 63 -1.84 -21.99 -6.10
N GLU A 64 -1.09 -22.59 -7.02
CA GLU A 64 -0.87 -24.04 -7.04
C GLU A 64 -0.17 -24.55 -5.77
N LEU A 65 0.85 -23.83 -5.29
CA LEU A 65 1.57 -24.17 -4.07
C LEU A 65 0.65 -24.04 -2.84
N ALA A 66 -0.11 -22.96 -2.72
CA ALA A 66 -1.06 -22.79 -1.62
C ALA A 66 -2.14 -23.88 -1.61
N GLU A 67 -2.67 -24.23 -2.78
CA GLU A 67 -3.62 -25.33 -2.96
C GLU A 67 -3.02 -26.70 -2.64
N HIS A 68 -1.75 -26.92 -2.96
CA HIS A 68 -1.04 -28.13 -2.59
C HIS A 68 -0.90 -28.25 -1.07
N VAL A 69 -0.45 -27.19 -0.39
CA VAL A 69 -0.29 -27.18 1.07
C VAL A 69 -1.63 -27.31 1.78
N ARG A 70 -2.69 -26.66 1.28
CA ARG A 70 -4.06 -26.84 1.80
C ARG A 70 -4.51 -28.30 1.72
N ARG A 71 -4.38 -28.93 0.55
CA ARG A 71 -4.75 -30.34 0.36
C ARG A 71 -3.94 -31.27 1.27
N GLU A 72 -2.65 -30.99 1.45
CA GLU A 72 -1.80 -31.77 2.36
C GLU A 72 -2.30 -31.70 3.81
N ALA A 73 -2.68 -30.51 4.28
CA ALA A 73 -3.26 -30.32 5.61
C ALA A 73 -4.65 -30.95 5.78
N GLU A 74 -5.46 -30.97 4.72
CA GLU A 74 -6.77 -31.64 4.70
C GLU A 74 -6.64 -33.17 4.73
N LEU A 75 -5.70 -33.73 3.96
CA LEU A 75 -5.47 -35.17 3.89
C LEU A 75 -4.80 -35.71 5.17
N ALA A 76 -3.88 -34.94 5.74
CA ALA A 76 -3.13 -35.30 6.94
C ALA A 76 -3.07 -34.10 7.89
N PRO A 77 -4.03 -33.94 8.82
CA PRO A 77 -4.17 -32.77 9.70
C PRO A 77 -3.19 -32.78 10.88
N THR A 78 -1.91 -33.05 10.61
CA THR A 78 -0.83 -32.91 11.59
C THR A 78 -0.63 -31.45 11.96
N VAL A 79 -0.06 -31.21 13.14
CA VAL A 79 0.30 -29.85 13.62
C VAL A 79 1.19 -29.16 12.60
N SER A 80 2.21 -29.85 12.09
CA SER A 80 3.17 -29.30 11.15
C SER A 80 2.56 -28.94 9.79
N ASN A 81 1.60 -29.73 9.28
CA ASN A 81 0.90 -29.41 8.02
C ASN A 81 -0.06 -28.23 8.18
N ARG A 82 -0.80 -28.18 9.30
CA ARG A 82 -1.66 -27.04 9.62
C ARG A 82 -0.86 -25.76 9.84
N LEU A 83 0.29 -25.85 10.49
CA LEU A 83 1.20 -24.71 10.64
C LEU A 83 1.72 -24.26 9.28
N ARG A 84 2.21 -25.17 8.43
CA ARG A 84 2.66 -24.83 7.07
C ARG A 84 1.58 -24.11 6.27
N GLN A 85 0.35 -24.63 6.32
CA GLN A 85 -0.81 -24.00 5.69
C GLN A 85 -1.05 -22.59 6.23
N ALA A 86 -1.08 -22.42 7.55
CA ALA A 86 -1.33 -21.12 8.16
C ALA A 86 -0.21 -20.11 7.84
N LEU A 87 1.05 -20.54 7.77
CA LEU A 87 2.17 -19.70 7.35
C LEU A 87 2.05 -19.26 5.89
N VAL A 88 1.60 -20.15 5.00
CA VAL A 88 1.35 -19.82 3.59
C VAL A 88 0.20 -18.82 3.47
N LEU A 89 -0.91 -19.01 4.19
CA LEU A 89 -2.03 -18.07 4.16
C LEU A 89 -1.66 -16.70 4.76
N GLY A 90 -0.81 -16.69 5.79
CA GLY A 90 -0.39 -15.49 6.51
C GLY A 90 0.68 -14.66 5.80
N LEU A 91 1.30 -15.18 4.74
CA LEU A 91 2.29 -14.43 3.98
C LEU A 91 1.57 -13.39 3.10
N PRO A 92 2.01 -12.13 3.08
CA PRO A 92 1.37 -11.11 2.28
C PRO A 92 1.77 -11.17 0.81
N GLY A 93 0.95 -10.52 -0.03
CA GLY A 93 1.35 -10.16 -1.38
C GLY A 93 1.23 -11.28 -2.42
N HIS A 94 0.51 -12.35 -2.12
CA HIS A 94 0.14 -13.38 -3.10
C HIS A 94 -1.37 -13.61 -3.14
N VAL A 95 -1.83 -14.21 -4.25
CA VAL A 95 -3.27 -14.38 -4.55
C VAL A 95 -4.00 -15.25 -3.52
N ALA A 96 -3.31 -16.24 -2.96
CA ALA A 96 -3.86 -17.15 -1.96
C ALA A 96 -3.74 -16.66 -0.50
N SER A 97 -3.37 -15.39 -0.28
CA SER A 97 -3.21 -14.85 1.07
C SER A 97 -4.58 -14.64 1.72
N ASP A 98 -4.74 -15.13 2.95
CA ASP A 98 -5.94 -14.96 3.76
C ASP A 98 -5.51 -14.80 5.21
N LEU A 99 -5.40 -13.54 5.63
CA LEU A 99 -4.89 -13.18 6.95
C LEU A 99 -5.84 -13.61 8.07
N ASP A 100 -7.16 -13.56 7.85
CA ASP A 100 -8.15 -13.98 8.86
C ASP A 100 -8.11 -15.50 9.09
N ALA A 101 -8.06 -16.29 8.01
CA ALA A 101 -7.93 -17.73 8.10
C ALA A 101 -6.61 -18.16 8.73
N ALA A 102 -5.50 -17.51 8.34
CA ALA A 102 -4.20 -17.71 8.96
C ALA A 102 -4.24 -17.39 10.46
N ARG A 103 -4.84 -16.26 10.83
CA ARG A 103 -4.92 -15.78 12.22
C ARG A 103 -5.71 -16.72 13.12
N THR A 104 -6.81 -17.28 12.59
CA THR A 104 -7.65 -18.25 13.28
C THR A 104 -6.88 -19.55 13.49
N THR A 105 -6.31 -20.11 12.43
CA THR A 105 -5.57 -21.38 12.47
C THR A 105 -4.35 -21.30 13.39
N LEU A 106 -3.57 -20.21 13.33
CA LEU A 106 -2.44 -19.99 14.24
C LEU A 106 -2.89 -19.88 15.70
N GLY A 107 -4.04 -19.26 15.97
CA GLY A 107 -4.61 -19.17 17.31
C GLY A 107 -5.01 -20.53 17.88
N GLU A 108 -5.61 -21.39 17.04
CA GLU A 108 -5.95 -22.77 17.40
C GLU A 108 -4.70 -23.60 17.71
N LEU A 109 -3.65 -23.47 16.90
CA LEU A 109 -2.37 -24.15 17.12
C LEU A 109 -1.70 -23.69 18.43
N LEU A 110 -1.66 -22.37 18.68
CA LEU A 110 -1.08 -21.81 19.91
C LEU A 110 -1.87 -22.16 21.19
N ALA A 111 -3.17 -22.47 21.05
CA ALA A 111 -3.97 -23.01 22.14
C ALA A 111 -3.59 -24.47 22.45
N ALA A 112 -3.16 -25.24 21.43
CA ALA A 112 -2.68 -26.62 21.53
C ALA A 112 -1.14 -26.72 21.57
N ARG A 113 -0.46 -25.75 22.18
CA ARG A 113 1.03 -25.63 22.21
C ARG A 113 1.77 -26.88 22.69
N GLU A 114 1.15 -27.72 23.53
CA GLU A 114 1.74 -28.96 24.05
C GLU A 114 1.95 -30.02 22.94
N GLN A 115 1.26 -29.88 21.82
CA GLN A 115 1.36 -30.76 20.64
C GLN A 115 2.38 -30.25 19.62
N MET A 116 2.97 -29.08 19.85
CA MET A 116 3.91 -28.41 18.97
C MET A 116 5.34 -28.55 19.46
N LEU A 117 6.30 -28.51 18.54
CA LEU A 117 7.72 -28.37 18.88
C LEU A 117 7.99 -26.94 19.40
N PRO A 118 8.98 -26.72 20.28
CA PRO A 118 9.32 -25.38 20.78
C PRO A 118 9.57 -24.37 19.65
N ALA A 119 10.31 -24.78 18.62
CA ALA A 119 10.60 -23.94 17.47
C ALA A 119 9.35 -23.60 16.62
N GLU A 120 8.37 -24.51 16.55
CA GLU A 120 7.07 -24.25 15.90
C GLU A 120 6.25 -23.25 16.71
N VAL A 121 6.29 -23.33 18.05
CA VAL A 121 5.60 -22.38 18.94
C VAL A 121 6.15 -20.96 18.76
N ASP A 122 7.47 -20.83 18.71
CA ASP A 122 8.12 -19.53 18.50
C ASP A 122 7.74 -18.94 17.13
N LEU A 123 7.82 -19.74 16.07
CA LEU A 123 7.46 -19.32 14.72
C LEU A 123 5.97 -18.94 14.62
N ALA A 124 5.08 -19.75 15.18
CA ALA A 124 3.65 -19.48 15.20
C ALA A 124 3.32 -18.22 16.00
N THR A 125 4.00 -17.98 17.11
CA THR A 125 3.81 -16.79 17.96
C THR A 125 4.20 -15.51 17.20
N VAL A 126 5.36 -15.51 16.54
CA VAL A 126 5.81 -14.38 15.73
C VAL A 126 4.83 -14.13 14.58
N MET A 127 4.44 -15.18 13.85
CA MET A 127 3.51 -15.02 12.73
C MET A 127 2.13 -14.55 13.18
N TYR A 128 1.62 -15.04 14.31
CA TYR A 128 0.33 -14.64 14.86
C TYR A 128 0.29 -13.15 15.25
N ALA A 129 1.38 -12.63 15.80
CA ALA A 129 1.54 -11.21 16.12
C ALA A 129 1.64 -10.34 14.86
N GLU A 130 2.41 -10.80 13.86
CA GLU A 130 2.56 -10.11 12.56
C GLU A 130 1.24 -10.02 11.81
N VAL A 131 0.53 -11.15 11.64
CA VAL A 131 -0.78 -11.20 10.99
C VAL A 131 -1.79 -10.33 11.74
N GLY A 132 -1.79 -10.36 13.08
CA GLY A 132 -2.65 -9.49 13.88
C GLY A 132 -2.37 -8.00 13.68
N SER A 133 -1.10 -7.63 13.57
CA SER A 133 -0.69 -6.23 13.30
C SER A 133 -1.14 -5.78 11.90
N ARG A 134 -1.06 -6.67 10.91
CA ARG A 134 -1.52 -6.40 9.54
C ARG A 134 -3.04 -6.22 9.46
N LEU A 135 -3.81 -7.11 10.08
CA LEU A 135 -5.26 -6.99 10.14
C LEU A 135 -5.68 -5.67 10.80
N ALA A 136 -4.97 -5.25 11.87
CA ALA A 136 -5.21 -3.95 12.48
C ALA A 136 -4.94 -2.78 11.51
N LEU A 137 -3.84 -2.83 10.77
CA LEU A 137 -3.51 -1.82 9.75
C LEU A 137 -4.54 -1.79 8.60
N GLU A 138 -5.01 -2.94 8.13
CA GLU A 138 -6.04 -3.03 7.09
C GLU A 138 -7.36 -2.42 7.56
N SER A 139 -7.79 -2.77 8.78
CA SER A 139 -9.01 -2.22 9.37
C SER A 139 -8.94 -0.69 9.53
N GLU A 140 -7.76 -0.17 9.89
CA GLU A 140 -7.52 1.26 10.03
C GLU A 140 -7.51 1.95 8.66
N ASN A 141 -6.91 1.32 7.64
CA ASN A 141 -6.88 1.83 6.28
C ASN A 141 -8.30 1.91 5.69
N GLU A 142 -9.12 0.88 5.88
CA GLU A 142 -10.53 0.90 5.48
C GLU A 142 -11.33 1.98 6.22
N ARG A 143 -11.07 2.16 7.53
CA ARG A 143 -11.71 3.21 8.33
C ARG A 143 -11.34 4.60 7.81
N LEU A 144 -10.06 4.84 7.51
CA LEU A 144 -9.57 6.09 6.95
C LEU A 144 -10.13 6.35 5.56
N GLY A 145 -10.14 5.34 4.69
CA GLY A 145 -10.72 5.42 3.34
C GLY A 145 -12.20 5.80 3.37
N ARG A 146 -12.99 5.15 4.23
CA ARG A 146 -14.42 5.52 4.43
C ARG A 146 -14.58 6.94 4.95
N ALA A 147 -13.77 7.35 5.92
CA ALA A 147 -13.83 8.69 6.48
C ALA A 147 -13.47 9.77 5.44
N GLN A 148 -12.47 9.51 4.59
CA GLN A 148 -12.09 10.40 3.50
C GLN A 148 -13.16 10.47 2.41
N GLY A 149 -13.74 9.33 2.02
CA GLY A 149 -14.83 9.29 1.05
C GLY A 149 -16.02 10.14 1.47
N LEU A 150 -16.46 10.02 2.74
CA LEU A 150 -17.56 10.84 3.28
C LEU A 150 -17.23 12.33 3.33
N LYS A 151 -15.98 12.71 3.63
CA LYS A 151 -15.56 14.11 3.61
C LYS A 151 -15.54 14.67 2.19
N GLY A 152 -14.94 13.93 1.25
CA GLY A 152 -14.90 14.32 -0.16
C GLY A 152 -16.29 14.48 -0.77
N GLU A 153 -17.22 13.58 -0.45
CA GLU A 153 -18.60 13.68 -0.91
C GLU A 153 -19.30 14.95 -0.38
N ARG A 154 -19.11 15.28 0.90
CA ARG A 154 -19.65 16.52 1.48
C ARG A 154 -19.04 17.77 0.84
N GLU A 155 -17.73 17.79 0.64
CA GLU A 155 -17.04 18.91 -0.03
C GLU A 155 -17.54 19.10 -1.46
N LEU A 156 -17.74 18.01 -2.20
CA LEU A 156 -18.30 18.05 -3.55
C LEU A 156 -19.75 18.58 -3.56
N GLN A 157 -20.58 18.15 -2.61
CA GLN A 157 -21.95 18.65 -2.47
C GLN A 157 -21.96 20.15 -2.16
N ASP A 158 -21.10 20.62 -1.26
CA ASP A 158 -20.98 22.03 -0.91
C ASP A 158 -20.48 22.88 -2.08
N LEU A 159 -19.48 22.40 -2.82
CA LEU A 159 -18.98 23.06 -4.04
C LEU A 159 -20.06 23.13 -5.11
N ASN A 160 -20.80 22.04 -5.35
CA ASN A 160 -21.89 22.01 -6.31
C ASN A 160 -22.99 23.02 -5.94
N ARG A 161 -23.34 23.11 -4.64
CA ARG A 161 -24.31 24.09 -4.16
C ARG A 161 -23.86 25.53 -4.40
N ARG A 162 -22.58 25.83 -4.19
CA ARG A 162 -21.99 27.16 -4.48
C ARG A 162 -21.97 27.47 -5.97
N LEU A 163 -21.66 26.48 -6.81
CA LEU A 163 -21.71 26.64 -8.26
C LEU A 163 -23.13 26.94 -8.74
N GLN A 164 -24.13 26.24 -8.20
CA GLN A 164 -25.53 26.50 -8.50
C GLN A 164 -25.97 27.90 -8.07
N SER A 165 -25.58 28.37 -6.88
CA SER A 165 -25.91 29.72 -6.43
C SER A 165 -25.24 30.78 -7.32
N GLN A 166 -23.97 30.60 -7.68
CA GLN A 166 -23.26 31.51 -8.59
C GLN A 166 -23.83 31.50 -10.01
N ALA A 167 -24.31 30.35 -10.50
CA ALA A 167 -24.99 30.25 -11.78
C ALA A 167 -26.32 31.02 -11.77
N ALA A 168 -27.11 30.88 -10.71
CA ALA A 168 -28.36 31.62 -10.54
C ALA A 168 -28.13 33.14 -10.42
N GLU A 169 -27.07 33.57 -9.73
CA GLU A 169 -26.67 34.97 -9.67
C GLU A 169 -26.24 35.51 -11.04
N ASN A 170 -25.44 34.76 -11.80
CA ASN A 170 -25.09 35.13 -13.18
C ASN A 170 -26.32 35.31 -14.07
N GLU A 171 -27.28 34.39 -13.97
CA GLU A 171 -28.52 34.49 -14.73
C GLU A 171 -29.34 35.73 -14.32
N ARG A 172 -29.42 36.02 -13.02
CA ARG A 172 -30.09 37.22 -12.51
C ARG A 172 -29.43 38.50 -13.03
N LEU A 173 -28.10 38.57 -12.99
CA LEU A 173 -27.34 39.73 -13.47
C LEU A 173 -27.53 39.95 -14.98
N ARG A 174 -27.58 38.88 -15.78
CA ARG A 174 -27.88 38.96 -17.22
C ARG A 174 -29.26 39.57 -17.47
N ARG A 175 -30.29 39.11 -16.75
CA ARG A 175 -31.64 39.69 -16.87
C ARG A 175 -31.68 41.17 -16.50
N GLN A 176 -30.95 41.58 -15.46
CA GLN A 176 -30.86 42.99 -15.07
C GLN A 176 -30.16 43.84 -16.13
N LEU A 177 -29.14 43.28 -16.78
CA LEU A 177 -28.44 43.93 -17.90
C LEU A 177 -29.40 44.12 -19.08
N ASP A 178 -30.13 43.08 -19.47
CA ASP A 178 -31.10 43.13 -20.57
C ASP A 178 -32.21 44.16 -20.29
N GLU A 179 -32.72 44.22 -19.06
CA GLU A 179 -33.73 45.20 -18.65
C GLU A 179 -33.18 46.64 -18.67
N ALA A 180 -31.94 46.85 -18.24
CA ALA A 180 -31.29 48.15 -18.28
C ALA A 180 -31.04 48.63 -19.72
N LEU A 181 -30.63 47.73 -20.62
CA LEU A 181 -30.50 48.02 -22.05
C LEU A 181 -31.84 48.41 -22.68
N ALA A 182 -32.91 47.65 -22.40
CA ALA A 182 -34.24 47.96 -22.88
C ALA A 182 -34.73 49.35 -22.41
N LYS A 183 -34.42 49.72 -21.16
CA LYS A 183 -34.71 51.07 -20.63
C LYS A 183 -33.93 52.17 -21.36
N LEU A 184 -32.64 51.95 -21.63
CA LEU A 184 -31.82 52.91 -22.39
C LEU A 184 -32.34 53.09 -23.81
N GLU A 185 -32.73 52.01 -24.50
CA GLU A 185 -33.33 52.08 -25.83
C GLU A 185 -34.65 52.86 -25.82
N ALA A 186 -35.50 52.65 -24.81
CA ALA A 186 -36.74 53.41 -24.65
C ALA A 186 -36.49 54.91 -24.45
N VAL A 187 -35.50 55.30 -23.62
CA VAL A 187 -35.12 56.70 -23.43
C VAL A 187 -34.58 57.29 -24.73
N ALA A 188 -33.68 56.58 -25.44
CA ALA A 188 -33.15 57.04 -26.73
C ALA A 188 -34.26 57.20 -27.80
N ALA A 189 -35.26 56.32 -27.80
CA ALA A 189 -36.43 56.45 -28.68
C ALA A 189 -37.27 57.68 -28.33
N LEU A 190 -37.48 57.94 -27.03
CA LEU A 190 -38.17 59.14 -26.55
C LEU A 190 -37.42 60.42 -26.93
N GLU A 191 -36.10 60.47 -26.72
CA GLU A 191 -35.25 61.61 -27.12
C GLU A 191 -35.37 61.90 -28.61
N ARG A 192 -35.32 60.86 -29.45
CA ARG A 192 -35.52 61.00 -30.90
C ARG A 192 -36.91 61.58 -31.21
N SER A 193 -37.96 61.04 -30.60
CA SER A 193 -39.34 61.55 -30.80
C SER A 193 -39.51 63.00 -30.31
N MET A 194 -38.82 63.40 -29.23
CA MET A 194 -38.86 64.78 -28.74
C MET A 194 -38.14 65.73 -29.69
N ALA A 195 -36.95 65.35 -30.18
CA ALA A 195 -36.23 66.13 -31.19
C ALA A 195 -37.04 66.31 -32.49
N GLU A 196 -37.77 65.27 -32.92
CA GLU A 196 -38.69 65.34 -34.06
C GLU A 196 -39.87 66.29 -33.81
N ARG A 197 -40.44 66.31 -32.60
CA ARG A 197 -41.51 67.25 -32.24
C ARG A 197 -41.03 68.69 -32.15
N ASP A 198 -39.84 68.94 -31.56
CA ASP A 198 -39.29 70.28 -31.40
C ASP A 198 -38.81 70.89 -32.73
N SER A 199 -38.51 70.04 -33.73
CA SER A 199 -38.19 70.46 -35.10
C SER A 199 -39.41 70.63 -36.02
N ALA A 200 -40.62 70.31 -35.57
CA ALA A 200 -41.86 70.53 -36.34
C ALA A 200 -42.35 72.00 -36.18
N PRO A 201 -42.55 72.76 -37.27
CA PRO A 201 -42.84 74.20 -37.20
C PRO A 201 -44.24 74.51 -36.65
N LYS A 202 -44.32 75.47 -35.72
CA LYS A 202 -45.54 75.92 -35.05
C LYS A 202 -46.37 76.84 -35.98
N GLY A 203 -47.19 76.24 -36.83
CA GLY A 203 -48.44 76.78 -37.37
C GLY A 203 -48.37 77.82 -38.49
N ALA A 204 -49.13 77.56 -39.56
CA ALA A 204 -49.93 78.58 -40.24
C ALA A 204 -51.36 78.00 -40.38
N PRO A 205 -52.40 78.65 -39.81
CA PRO A 205 -53.80 78.24 -39.98
C PRO A 205 -54.40 78.95 -41.23
N PRO A 206 -55.67 78.65 -41.59
CA PRO A 206 -56.16 78.53 -42.97
C PRO A 206 -56.25 79.84 -43.77
#